data_AF-A0A7L5DLS7-F1
#
_entry.id   AF-A0A7L5DLS7-F1
#
_cell.length_a   1.000
_cell.length_b   1.000
_cell.length_c   1.000
_cell.angle_alpha   90.00
_cell.angle_beta   90.00
_cell.angle_gamma   90.00
#
_symmetry.space_group_name_H-M   'P 1'
#
loop_
_entity.id
_entity.type
_entity.pdbx_description
1 polymer ?
#
loop_
_entity_poly.entity_id
_entity_poly.type
_entity_poly.pdbx_seq_one_letter_code
_entity_poly.pdbx_strand_id
1 'polypeptide(L)'
;MLYVMLLGWLWWNDLPVLTQISRNNQARREAERAYQSAHYARAVQLYTQLSNIDAQDDPAIRLNLGHAYFKLGQYQRAKTQYEPLLHTDAPALRTVAATQLGVIACARRDSAGALTLFEQALLEDPANEAARYDYELIRTRFSNRLPNRNQPPKSATPKQINQPKPSSSQVERSERQDERLRRFAKLNLNEEQALQLLDAMQTDDLPYALTRSARESATPATTPSRW
;
A
#
# COMPACT_ATOMS: atom_id res chain seq x y z
N MET A 1 -52.80 -25.76 -28.43
CA MET A 1 -52.09 -26.45 -27.33
C MET A 1 -50.59 -26.15 -27.28
N LEU A 2 -49.90 -25.88 -28.41
CA LEU A 2 -48.47 -25.53 -28.42
C LEU A 2 -48.13 -24.16 -27.76
N TYR A 3 -49.03 -23.18 -27.85
CA TYR A 3 -48.81 -21.83 -27.32
C TYR A 3 -48.80 -21.74 -25.78
N VAL A 4 -49.50 -22.65 -25.09
CA VAL A 4 -49.54 -22.67 -23.62
C VAL A 4 -48.23 -23.21 -23.04
N MET A 5 -47.55 -24.11 -23.77
CA MET A 5 -46.23 -24.61 -23.37
C MET A 5 -45.10 -23.57 -23.56
N LEU A 6 -45.18 -22.73 -24.59
CA LEU A 6 -44.19 -21.65 -24.82
C LEU A 6 -44.30 -20.52 -23.79
N LEU A 7 -45.53 -20.19 -23.33
CA LEU A 7 -45.75 -19.19 -22.27
C LEU A 7 -45.25 -19.66 -20.89
N GLY A 8 -45.40 -20.95 -20.58
CA GLY A 8 -44.82 -21.55 -19.36
C GLY A 8 -43.29 -21.61 -19.39
N TRP A 9 -42.68 -21.75 -20.56
CA TRP A 9 -41.23 -21.78 -20.73
C TRP A 9 -40.59 -20.40 -20.59
N LEU A 10 -41.26 -19.33 -21.05
CA LEU A 10 -40.81 -17.95 -20.82
C LEU A 10 -40.92 -17.52 -19.35
N TRP A 11 -41.97 -17.93 -18.63
CA TRP A 11 -42.14 -17.61 -17.20
C TRP A 11 -41.20 -18.37 -16.26
N TRP A 12 -40.63 -19.50 -16.68
CA TRP A 12 -39.65 -20.24 -15.88
C TRP A 12 -38.23 -19.67 -16.01
N ASN A 13 -37.98 -18.85 -17.05
CA ASN A 13 -36.65 -18.34 -17.40
C ASN A 13 -36.43 -16.87 -17.05
N ASP A 14 -37.31 -16.28 -16.23
CA ASP A 14 -37.17 -14.92 -15.72
C ASP A 14 -36.04 -14.79 -14.67
N LEU A 15 -34.83 -14.67 -15.20
CA LEU A 15 -33.79 -13.68 -14.84
C LEU A 15 -33.32 -13.56 -13.36
N PRO A 16 -32.52 -14.51 -12.85
CA PRO A 16 -31.83 -14.36 -11.56
C PRO A 16 -30.72 -13.28 -11.54
N VAL A 17 -30.20 -12.87 -12.71
CA VAL A 17 -29.00 -12.02 -12.83
C VAL A 17 -29.21 -10.60 -12.29
N LEU A 18 -30.37 -9.99 -12.54
CA LEU A 18 -30.70 -8.62 -12.08
C LEU A 18 -30.77 -8.53 -10.54
N THR A 19 -31.17 -9.63 -9.87
CA THR A 19 -31.28 -9.67 -8.40
C THR A 19 -29.93 -9.82 -7.71
N GLN A 20 -29.00 -10.57 -8.29
CA GLN A 20 -27.68 -10.78 -7.71
C GLN A 20 -26.80 -9.53 -7.83
N ILE A 21 -26.83 -8.85 -8.99
CA ILE A 21 -26.09 -7.59 -9.20
C ILE A 21 -26.59 -6.50 -8.26
N SER A 22 -27.92 -6.35 -8.11
CA SER A 22 -28.49 -5.34 -7.20
C SER A 22 -28.16 -5.61 -5.73
N ARG A 23 -28.15 -6.88 -5.30
CA ARG A 23 -27.71 -7.30 -3.96
C ARG A 23 -26.22 -7.03 -3.72
N ASN A 24 -25.35 -7.34 -4.69
CA ASN A 24 -23.91 -7.04 -4.61
C ASN A 24 -23.70 -5.52 -4.48
N ASN A 25 -24.34 -4.73 -5.34
CA ASN A 25 -24.28 -3.27 -5.28
C ASN A 25 -24.79 -2.70 -3.96
N GLN A 26 -25.84 -3.30 -3.38
CA GLN A 26 -26.33 -2.91 -2.06
C GLN A 26 -25.30 -3.23 -0.96
N ALA A 27 -24.72 -4.41 -0.96
CA ALA A 27 -23.70 -4.81 0.00
C ALA A 27 -22.45 -3.91 -0.08
N ARG A 28 -22.01 -3.54 -1.29
CA ARG A 28 -20.93 -2.55 -1.51
C ARG A 28 -21.24 -1.21 -0.86
N ARG A 29 -22.47 -0.70 -1.06
CA ARG A 29 -22.91 0.57 -0.44
C ARG A 29 -22.99 0.48 1.08
N GLU A 30 -23.40 -0.66 1.63
CA GLU A 30 -23.42 -0.87 3.09
C GLU A 30 -22.00 -0.86 3.67
N ALA A 31 -21.07 -1.57 3.03
CA ALA A 31 -19.67 -1.61 3.43
C ALA A 31 -19.03 -0.22 3.43
N GLU A 32 -19.29 0.55 2.36
CA GLU A 32 -18.81 1.92 2.21
C GLU A 32 -19.38 2.85 3.29
N ARG A 33 -20.69 2.79 3.55
CA ARG A 33 -21.31 3.59 4.62
C ARG A 33 -20.75 3.24 6.00
N ALA A 34 -20.49 1.96 6.26
CA ALA A 34 -19.86 1.54 7.50
C ALA A 34 -18.46 2.14 7.64
N TYR A 35 -17.67 2.15 6.55
CA TYR A 35 -16.34 2.77 6.53
C TYR A 35 -16.40 4.28 6.76
N GLN A 36 -17.27 4.99 6.02
CA GLN A 36 -17.46 6.44 6.13
C GLN A 36 -17.95 6.87 7.53
N SER A 37 -18.77 6.02 8.17
CA SER A 37 -19.27 6.24 9.53
C SER A 37 -18.27 5.82 10.62
N ALA A 38 -17.01 5.56 10.26
CA ALA A 38 -15.93 5.07 11.13
C ALA A 38 -16.21 3.73 11.85
N HIS A 39 -17.22 2.96 11.42
CA HIS A 39 -17.49 1.61 11.89
C HIS A 39 -16.58 0.61 11.18
N TYR A 40 -15.26 0.76 11.32
CA TYR A 40 -14.26 0.03 10.54
C TYR A 40 -14.32 -1.49 10.75
N ALA A 41 -14.64 -1.96 11.95
CA ALA A 41 -14.83 -3.39 12.21
C ALA A 41 -16.00 -3.97 11.40
N ARG A 42 -17.11 -3.22 11.28
CA ARG A 42 -18.26 -3.60 10.45
C ARG A 42 -17.90 -3.53 8.96
N ALA A 43 -17.15 -2.51 8.54
CA ALA A 43 -16.66 -2.41 7.17
C ALA A 43 -15.78 -3.61 6.79
N VAL A 44 -14.84 -4.02 7.65
CA VAL A 44 -14.02 -5.23 7.44
C VAL A 44 -14.91 -6.47 7.25
N GLN A 45 -15.92 -6.67 8.10
CA GLN A 45 -16.82 -7.82 7.97
C GLN A 45 -17.52 -7.81 6.60
N LEU A 46 -18.08 -6.67 6.20
CA LEU A 46 -18.82 -6.53 4.94
C LEU A 46 -17.92 -6.68 3.71
N TYR A 47 -16.74 -6.05 3.68
CA TYR A 47 -15.80 -6.22 2.57
C TYR A 47 -15.23 -7.64 2.51
N THR A 48 -15.03 -8.32 3.65
CA THR A 48 -14.62 -9.74 3.65
C THR A 48 -15.72 -10.61 3.03
N GLN A 49 -16.99 -10.35 3.35
CA GLN A 49 -18.11 -11.07 2.73
C GLN A 49 -18.18 -10.81 1.22
N LEU A 50 -18.03 -9.56 0.80
CA LEU A 50 -17.99 -9.19 -0.62
C LEU A 50 -16.85 -9.89 -1.37
N SER A 51 -15.66 -9.94 -0.78
CA SER A 51 -14.49 -10.63 -1.36
C SER A 51 -14.68 -12.14 -1.50
N ASN A 52 -15.57 -12.76 -0.70
CA ASN A 52 -15.87 -14.19 -0.80
C ASN A 52 -16.96 -14.49 -1.84
N ILE A 53 -17.82 -13.51 -2.15
CA ILE A 53 -18.91 -13.64 -3.12
C ILE A 53 -18.40 -13.40 -4.55
N ASP A 54 -17.50 -12.44 -4.71
CA ASP A 54 -16.89 -12.13 -5.99
C ASP A 54 -15.78 -13.15 -6.28
N ALA A 55 -16.04 -14.09 -7.20
CA ALA A 55 -15.03 -15.06 -7.62
C ALA A 55 -13.89 -14.39 -8.43
N GLN A 56 -14.15 -13.19 -8.93
CA GLN A 56 -13.13 -12.29 -9.46
C GLN A 56 -12.57 -11.47 -8.30
N ASP A 57 -11.25 -11.49 -8.16
CA ASP A 57 -10.52 -10.68 -7.19
C ASP A 57 -10.65 -9.18 -7.52
N ASP A 58 -11.75 -8.55 -7.09
CA ASP A 58 -12.04 -7.15 -7.37
C ASP A 58 -11.03 -6.23 -6.65
N PRO A 59 -10.17 -5.52 -7.41
CA PRO A 59 -9.17 -4.61 -6.83
C PRO A 59 -9.78 -3.50 -5.95
N ALA A 60 -11.00 -3.04 -6.22
CA ALA A 60 -11.66 -2.01 -5.44
C ALA A 60 -12.12 -2.52 -4.07
N ILE A 61 -12.68 -3.73 -4.01
CA ILE A 61 -13.03 -4.38 -2.73
C ILE A 61 -11.76 -4.59 -1.90
N ARG A 62 -10.70 -5.10 -2.53
CA ARG A 62 -9.40 -5.31 -1.91
C ARG A 62 -8.81 -4.02 -1.35
N LEU A 63 -8.83 -2.93 -2.11
CA LEU A 63 -8.36 -1.62 -1.67
C LEU A 63 -9.12 -1.15 -0.42
N ASN A 64 -10.45 -1.22 -0.44
CA ASN A 64 -11.29 -0.74 0.66
C ASN A 64 -11.18 -1.63 1.91
N LEU A 65 -11.02 -2.94 1.74
CA LEU A 65 -10.70 -3.84 2.85
C LEU A 65 -9.34 -3.49 3.47
N GLY A 66 -8.34 -3.17 2.64
CA GLY A 66 -7.05 -2.64 3.08
C GLY A 66 -7.20 -1.37 3.93
N HIS A 67 -8.00 -0.40 3.45
CA HIS A 67 -8.29 0.84 4.18
C HIS A 67 -8.95 0.56 5.54
N ALA A 68 -9.94 -0.32 5.59
CA ALA A 68 -10.62 -0.67 6.82
C ALA A 68 -9.67 -1.33 7.83
N TYR A 69 -8.81 -2.25 7.39
CA TYR A 69 -7.77 -2.82 8.25
C TYR A 69 -6.75 -1.78 8.73
N PHE A 70 -6.35 -0.86 7.86
CA PHE A 70 -5.42 0.21 8.20
C PHE A 70 -5.98 1.10 9.30
N LYS A 71 -7.26 1.51 9.18
CA LYS A 71 -7.94 2.33 10.21
C LYS A 71 -8.11 1.63 11.55
N LEU A 72 -8.13 0.29 11.57
CA LEU A 72 -8.11 -0.51 12.80
C LEU A 72 -6.69 -0.75 13.36
N GLY A 73 -5.64 -0.20 12.75
CA GLY A 73 -4.25 -0.46 13.12
C GLY A 73 -3.78 -1.89 12.80
N GLN A 74 -4.56 -2.65 12.03
CA GLN A 74 -4.23 -4.02 11.63
C GLN A 74 -3.30 -4.03 10.42
N TYR A 75 -2.12 -3.43 10.56
CA TYR A 75 -1.23 -3.12 9.45
C TYR A 75 -0.76 -4.33 8.65
N GLN A 76 -0.59 -5.50 9.29
CA GLN A 76 -0.21 -6.72 8.55
C GLN A 76 -1.32 -7.18 7.61
N ARG A 77 -2.57 -7.11 8.07
CA ARG A 77 -3.73 -7.46 7.24
C ARG A 77 -3.96 -6.43 6.14
N ALA A 78 -3.80 -5.15 6.45
CA ALA A 78 -3.86 -4.07 5.46
C ALA A 78 -2.80 -4.27 4.35
N LYS A 79 -1.56 -4.57 4.74
CA LYS A 79 -0.47 -4.87 3.83
C LYS A 79 -0.81 -6.00 2.85
N THR A 80 -1.35 -7.13 3.35
CA THR A 80 -1.79 -8.25 2.50
C THR A 80 -2.87 -7.87 1.48
N GLN A 81 -3.68 -6.83 1.76
CA GLN A 81 -4.64 -6.32 0.78
C GLN A 81 -4.00 -5.38 -0.23
N TYR A 82 -3.04 -4.54 0.17
CA TYR A 82 -2.43 -3.58 -0.75
C TYR A 82 -1.37 -4.18 -1.68
N GLU A 83 -0.59 -5.17 -1.24
CA GLU A 83 0.52 -5.73 -2.04
C GLU A 83 0.10 -6.21 -3.44
N PRO A 84 -1.02 -6.95 -3.61
CA PRO A 84 -1.46 -7.36 -4.95
C PRO A 84 -1.81 -6.17 -5.85
N LEU A 85 -2.27 -5.05 -5.29
CA LEU A 85 -2.68 -3.87 -6.07
C LEU A 85 -1.51 -3.19 -6.78
N LEU A 86 -0.27 -3.38 -6.30
CA LEU A 86 0.95 -2.91 -6.98
C LEU A 86 1.16 -3.54 -8.36
N HIS A 87 0.51 -4.66 -8.65
CA HIS A 87 0.67 -5.43 -9.88
C HIS A 87 -0.56 -5.35 -10.79
N THR A 88 -1.48 -4.43 -10.50
CA THR A 88 -2.68 -4.21 -11.33
C THR A 88 -2.36 -3.30 -12.51
N ASP A 89 -3.13 -3.42 -13.59
CA ASP A 89 -2.99 -2.56 -14.77
C ASP A 89 -3.48 -1.12 -14.52
N ALA A 90 -4.18 -0.88 -13.41
CA ALA A 90 -4.73 0.42 -13.05
C ALA A 90 -3.71 1.30 -12.30
N PRO A 91 -3.13 2.34 -12.92
CA PRO A 91 -2.09 3.17 -12.31
C PRO A 91 -2.58 3.84 -11.01
N ALA A 92 -3.82 4.33 -11.00
CA ALA A 92 -4.42 4.92 -9.81
C ALA A 92 -4.43 3.97 -8.61
N LEU A 93 -4.68 2.67 -8.82
CA LEU A 93 -4.65 1.69 -7.73
C LEU A 93 -3.23 1.39 -7.27
N ARG A 94 -2.27 1.28 -8.20
CA ARG A 94 -0.84 1.12 -7.87
C ARG A 94 -0.34 2.28 -7.03
N THR A 95 -0.66 3.51 -7.43
CA THR A 95 -0.29 4.75 -6.72
C THR A 95 -0.83 4.76 -5.29
N VAL A 96 -2.12 4.49 -5.10
CA VAL A 96 -2.73 4.46 -3.76
C VAL A 96 -2.13 3.34 -2.92
N ALA A 97 -1.96 2.15 -3.48
CA ALA A 97 -1.37 1.02 -2.77
C ALA A 97 0.08 1.29 -2.33
N ALA A 98 0.91 1.83 -3.22
CA ALA A 98 2.29 2.20 -2.91
C ALA A 98 2.34 3.26 -1.80
N THR A 99 1.47 4.28 -1.86
CA THR A 99 1.35 5.30 -0.81
C THR A 99 0.99 4.67 0.55
N GLN A 100 -0.06 3.85 0.60
CA GLN A 100 -0.50 3.24 1.87
C GLN A 100 0.51 2.23 2.43
N LEU A 101 1.19 1.47 1.56
CA LEU A 101 2.28 0.59 1.98
C LEU A 101 3.46 1.38 2.53
N GLY A 102 3.76 2.56 1.97
CA GLY A 102 4.80 3.46 2.48
C GLY A 102 4.46 3.95 3.90
N VAL A 103 3.22 4.36 4.13
CA VAL A 103 2.74 4.74 5.47
C VAL A 103 2.84 3.56 6.46
N ILE A 104 2.45 2.35 6.04
CA ILE A 104 2.60 1.14 6.85
C ILE A 104 4.07 0.84 7.17
N ALA A 105 4.98 1.01 6.19
CA ALA A 105 6.41 0.81 6.38
C ALA A 105 6.96 1.77 7.43
N CYS A 106 6.57 3.05 7.39
CA CYS A 106 6.90 4.02 8.43
C CYS A 106 6.35 3.65 9.81
N ALA A 107 5.11 3.18 9.90
CA ALA A 107 4.54 2.70 11.16
C ALA A 107 5.34 1.53 11.76
N ARG A 108 6.09 0.80 10.92
CA ARG A 108 6.99 -0.29 11.28
C ARG A 108 8.46 0.12 11.40
N ARG A 109 8.76 1.43 11.37
CA ARG A 109 10.12 1.99 11.40
C ARG A 109 10.98 1.64 10.19
N ASP A 110 10.39 1.21 9.08
CA ASP A 110 11.10 0.96 7.83
C ASP A 110 11.06 2.20 6.92
N SER A 111 11.72 3.27 7.36
CA SER A 111 11.70 4.57 6.66
C SER A 111 12.32 4.49 5.28
N ALA A 112 13.34 3.64 5.11
CA ALA A 112 13.97 3.41 3.81
C ALA A 112 13.00 2.71 2.84
N GLY A 113 12.09 1.87 3.35
CA GLY A 113 11.14 1.12 2.54
C GLY A 113 10.00 2.01 2.14
N ALA A 114 9.59 2.86 3.08
CA ALA A 114 8.65 3.93 2.82
C ALA A 114 9.13 4.88 1.72
N LEU A 115 10.38 5.35 1.74
CA LEU A 115 10.91 6.18 0.64
C LEU A 115 10.80 5.48 -0.72
N THR A 116 11.17 4.19 -0.81
CA THR A 116 11.05 3.44 -2.07
C THR A 116 9.61 3.38 -2.57
N LEU A 117 8.66 3.16 -1.66
CA LEU A 117 7.23 3.08 -1.99
C LEU A 117 6.64 4.44 -2.37
N PHE A 118 7.03 5.51 -1.69
CA PHE A 118 6.62 6.87 -2.06
C PHE A 118 7.24 7.31 -3.39
N GLU A 119 8.51 6.98 -3.65
CA GLU A 119 9.13 7.19 -4.97
C GLU A 119 8.34 6.46 -6.06
N GLN A 120 7.98 5.19 -5.83
CA GLN A 120 7.17 4.43 -6.78
C GLN A 120 5.82 5.11 -7.03
N ALA A 121 5.14 5.59 -5.99
CA ALA A 121 3.88 6.32 -6.13
C ALA A 121 4.04 7.61 -6.94
N LEU A 122 5.12 8.38 -6.70
CA LEU A 122 5.41 9.65 -7.38
C LEU A 122 5.88 9.48 -8.83
N LEU A 123 6.47 8.33 -9.16
CA LEU A 123 6.82 7.98 -10.55
C LEU A 123 5.57 7.69 -11.39
N GLU A 124 4.55 7.07 -10.78
CA GLU A 124 3.27 6.76 -11.43
C GLU A 124 2.34 7.99 -11.46
N ASP A 125 2.29 8.76 -10.37
CA ASP A 125 1.50 9.98 -10.25
C ASP A 125 2.30 11.09 -9.55
N PRO A 126 2.96 11.97 -10.34
CA PRO A 126 3.72 13.10 -9.80
C PRO A 126 2.88 14.13 -9.03
N ALA A 127 1.55 14.11 -9.17
CA ALA A 127 0.61 15.01 -8.49
C ALA A 127 0.06 14.43 -7.18
N ASN A 128 0.52 13.25 -6.75
CA ASN A 128 0.13 12.66 -5.48
C ASN A 128 0.76 13.41 -4.30
N GLU A 129 0.04 14.42 -3.81
CA GLU A 129 0.48 15.28 -2.71
C GLU A 129 0.71 14.51 -1.40
N ALA A 130 -0.05 13.45 -1.13
CA ALA A 130 0.14 12.63 0.08
C ALA A 130 1.51 11.92 0.06
N ALA A 131 1.82 11.24 -1.05
CA ALA A 131 3.11 10.59 -1.24
C ALA A 131 4.26 11.61 -1.24
N ARG A 132 4.05 12.78 -1.85
CA ARG A 132 5.04 13.86 -1.89
C ARG A 132 5.35 14.39 -0.50
N TYR A 133 4.31 14.70 0.28
CA TYR A 133 4.44 15.17 1.65
C TYR A 133 5.18 14.16 2.53
N ASP A 134 4.75 12.89 2.50
CA ASP A 134 5.36 11.83 3.31
C ASP A 134 6.82 11.56 2.89
N TYR A 135 7.12 11.58 1.59
CA TYR A 135 8.47 11.47 1.05
C TYR A 135 9.38 12.60 1.55
N GLU A 136 8.93 13.85 1.41
CA GLU A 136 9.70 15.02 1.82
C GLU A 136 9.94 15.05 3.32
N LEU A 137 8.93 14.69 4.12
CA LEU A 137 9.05 14.60 5.57
C LEU A 137 10.18 13.65 5.99
N ILE A 138 10.23 12.45 5.40
CA ILE A 138 11.28 11.47 5.67
C ILE A 138 12.61 11.99 5.15
N ARG A 139 12.66 12.51 3.92
CA ARG A 139 13.89 13.00 3.31
C ARG A 139 14.53 14.12 4.14
N THR A 140 13.76 15.13 4.55
CA THR A 140 14.27 16.25 5.38
C THR A 140 14.75 15.78 6.75
N ARG A 141 14.06 14.81 7.36
CA ARG A 141 14.46 14.22 8.63
C ARG A 141 15.84 13.55 8.57
N PHE A 142 16.11 12.85 7.47
CA PHE A 142 17.35 12.10 7.30
C PHE A 142 18.45 12.85 6.53
N SER A 143 18.11 13.88 5.75
CA SER A 143 19.10 14.77 5.13
C SER A 143 19.94 15.50 6.17
N ASN A 144 19.32 15.85 7.32
CA ASN A 144 20.00 16.54 8.42
C ASN A 144 20.81 15.58 9.33
N ARG A 145 20.66 14.26 9.16
CA ARG A 145 21.46 13.23 9.86
C ARG A 145 22.64 12.73 9.02
N LEU A 146 22.81 13.21 7.79
CA LEU A 146 23.97 12.92 6.97
C LEU A 146 25.22 13.59 7.59
N PRO A 147 26.33 12.86 7.78
CA PRO A 147 27.59 13.47 8.18
C PRO A 147 27.96 14.56 7.17
N ASN A 148 28.41 15.70 7.68
CA ASN A 148 28.76 16.87 6.89
C ASN A 148 29.65 16.47 5.69
N ARG A 149 29.28 16.90 4.48
CA ARG A 149 29.93 16.57 3.18
C ARG A 149 31.45 16.83 3.14
N ASN A 150 31.97 17.56 4.13
CA ASN A 150 33.36 17.97 4.25
C ASN A 150 34.17 17.18 5.31
N GLN A 151 33.67 16.08 5.86
CA GLN A 151 34.50 15.22 6.72
C GLN A 151 35.17 14.11 5.90
N PRO A 152 36.53 14.04 5.88
CA PRO A 152 37.22 12.94 5.22
C PRO A 152 36.85 11.61 5.89
N PRO A 153 36.74 10.51 5.13
CA PRO A 153 36.37 9.21 5.66
C PRO A 153 37.39 8.79 6.73
N LYS A 154 36.92 8.52 7.95
CA LYS A 154 37.74 7.84 8.95
C LYS A 154 37.86 6.40 8.52
N SER A 155 39.08 5.98 8.18
CA SER A 155 39.45 4.64 7.77
C SER A 155 39.01 3.60 8.83
N ALA A 156 37.94 2.86 8.54
CA ALA A 156 37.61 1.64 9.25
C ALA A 156 38.22 0.44 8.52
N THR A 157 38.92 -0.40 9.27
CA THR A 157 39.62 -1.59 8.80
C THR A 157 38.59 -2.68 8.40
N PRO A 158 38.73 -3.38 7.27
CA PRO A 158 37.77 -4.40 6.88
C PRO A 158 37.88 -5.62 7.80
N LYS A 159 36.83 -5.90 8.58
CA LYS A 159 36.65 -7.21 9.21
C LYS A 159 35.98 -8.15 8.20
N GLN A 160 36.73 -9.13 7.73
CA GLN A 160 36.20 -10.28 6.99
C GLN A 160 35.18 -11.02 7.87
N ILE A 161 33.93 -11.07 7.42
CA ILE A 161 32.91 -11.98 7.96
C ILE A 161 32.72 -13.09 6.92
N ASN A 162 33.21 -14.27 7.26
CA ASN A 162 32.94 -15.51 6.52
C ASN A 162 31.43 -15.78 6.54
N GLN A 163 30.77 -15.81 5.37
CA GLN A 163 29.36 -16.21 5.25
C GLN A 163 29.23 -17.68 4.81
N PRO A 164 28.38 -18.49 5.48
CA PRO A 164 27.83 -19.73 4.92
C PRO A 164 26.75 -19.43 3.86
N LYS A 165 26.59 -20.36 2.91
CA LYS A 165 25.71 -20.30 1.72
C LYS A 165 24.27 -19.79 1.97
N PRO A 166 23.69 -18.98 1.06
CA PRO A 166 22.40 -18.34 1.31
C PRO A 166 21.20 -19.24 0.96
N SER A 167 20.16 -19.13 1.79
CA SER A 167 18.79 -19.58 1.50
C SER A 167 18.04 -18.53 0.65
N SER A 168 16.99 -18.94 -0.07
CA SER A 168 16.22 -18.07 -0.98
C SER A 168 15.73 -16.75 -0.35
N SER A 169 15.39 -16.77 0.94
CA SER A 169 14.97 -15.57 1.67
C SER A 169 16.11 -14.58 1.97
N GLN A 170 17.35 -15.06 2.05
CA GLN A 170 18.54 -14.20 2.21
C GLN A 170 18.93 -13.54 0.89
N VAL A 171 18.75 -14.22 -0.25
CA VAL A 171 19.05 -13.67 -1.57
C VAL A 171 18.14 -12.47 -1.87
N GLU A 172 16.82 -12.59 -1.70
CA GLU A 172 15.90 -11.47 -1.89
C GLU A 172 16.19 -10.28 -0.96
N ARG A 173 16.62 -10.55 0.28
CA ARG A 173 16.93 -9.48 1.25
C ARG A 173 18.21 -8.76 0.87
N SER A 174 19.21 -9.49 0.36
CA SER A 174 20.45 -8.92 -0.16
C SER A 174 20.18 -8.07 -1.40
N GLU A 175 19.41 -8.57 -2.36
CA GLU A 175 19.08 -7.83 -3.60
C GLU A 175 18.34 -6.52 -3.32
N ARG A 176 17.31 -6.55 -2.46
CA ARG A 176 16.60 -5.33 -2.04
C ARG A 176 17.52 -4.35 -1.31
N GLN A 177 18.49 -4.85 -0.55
CA GLN A 177 19.46 -4.02 0.15
C GLN A 177 20.47 -3.38 -0.81
N ASP A 178 20.94 -4.12 -1.80
CA ASP A 178 21.85 -3.64 -2.85
C ASP A 178 21.18 -2.58 -3.72
N GLU A 179 19.90 -2.78 -4.08
CA GLU A 179 19.16 -1.78 -4.85
C GLU A 179 18.98 -0.47 -4.08
N ARG A 180 18.68 -0.56 -2.77
CA ARG A 180 18.62 0.61 -1.88
C ARG A 180 19.96 1.34 -1.82
N LEU A 181 21.06 0.62 -1.62
CA LEU A 181 22.41 1.20 -1.58
C LEU A 181 22.76 1.92 -2.88
N ARG A 182 22.43 1.32 -4.03
CA ARG A 182 22.61 1.96 -5.36
C ARG A 182 21.82 3.25 -5.50
N ARG A 183 20.61 3.34 -4.93
CA ARG A 183 19.82 4.58 -4.93
C ARG A 183 20.46 5.65 -4.05
N PHE A 184 20.96 5.30 -2.87
CA PHE A 184 21.66 6.24 -1.98
C PHE A 184 23.01 6.71 -2.57
N ALA A 185 23.69 5.88 -3.36
CA ALA A 185 24.89 6.29 -4.08
C ALA A 185 24.64 7.48 -5.04
N LYS A 186 23.41 7.62 -5.58
CA LYS A 186 23.02 8.79 -6.39
C LYS A 186 23.00 10.11 -5.59
N LEU A 187 23.04 10.04 -4.26
CA LEU A 187 23.12 11.19 -3.36
C LEU A 187 24.57 11.62 -3.07
N ASN A 188 25.56 11.10 -3.82
CA ASN A 188 27.00 11.31 -3.60
C ASN A 188 27.48 10.87 -2.21
N LEU A 189 26.88 9.80 -1.65
CA LEU A 189 27.29 9.19 -0.40
C LEU A 189 28.29 8.05 -0.67
N ASN A 190 29.31 7.91 0.19
CA ASN A 190 30.14 6.70 0.17
C ASN A 190 29.40 5.52 0.83
N GLU A 191 29.90 4.31 0.65
CA GLU A 191 29.23 3.07 1.09
C GLU A 191 28.97 3.04 2.60
N GLU A 192 29.94 3.46 3.41
CA GLU A 192 29.77 3.53 4.88
C GLU A 192 28.70 4.54 5.29
N GLN A 193 28.68 5.73 4.67
CA GLN A 193 27.67 6.75 4.91
C GLN A 193 26.27 6.27 4.48
N ALA A 194 26.17 5.56 3.37
CA ALA A 194 24.92 4.98 2.89
C ALA A 194 24.39 3.91 3.86
N LEU A 195 25.28 3.07 4.40
CA LEU A 195 24.93 2.07 5.42
C LEU A 195 24.50 2.69 6.75
N GLN A 196 25.23 3.71 7.23
CA GLN A 196 24.86 4.45 8.44
C GLN A 196 23.50 5.14 8.31
N LEU A 197 23.23 5.74 7.14
CA LEU A 197 21.93 6.34 6.85
C LEU A 197 20.84 5.26 6.84
N LEU A 198 21.08 4.13 6.20
CA LEU A 198 20.13 3.02 6.13
C LEU A 198 19.80 2.46 7.51
N ASP A 199 20.80 2.29 8.37
CA ASP A 199 20.63 1.83 9.76
C ASP A 199 19.84 2.84 10.60
N ALA A 200 20.18 4.13 10.49
CA ALA A 200 19.45 5.22 11.14
C ALA A 200 17.97 5.28 10.69
N MET A 201 17.69 4.93 9.43
CA MET A 201 16.33 4.89 8.88
C MET A 201 15.50 3.68 9.34
N GLN A 202 16.16 2.56 9.66
CA GLN A 202 15.52 1.32 10.14
C GLN A 202 15.24 1.34 11.65
N THR A 203 15.95 2.19 12.40
CA THR A 203 15.86 2.27 13.86
C THR A 203 15.00 3.44 14.37
N ASP A 204 14.56 4.37 13.50
CA ASP A 204 13.91 5.63 13.93
C ASP A 204 12.42 5.48 14.35
N ASP A 205 12.01 6.34 15.28
CA ASP A 205 10.67 6.46 15.88
C ASP A 205 9.74 7.39 15.05
N LEU A 206 9.56 7.11 13.75
CA LEU A 206 8.66 7.87 12.86
C LEU A 206 7.11 7.76 13.07
N PRO A 207 6.50 6.94 13.95
CA PRO A 207 5.04 6.73 13.94
C PRO A 207 4.15 7.97 14.18
N TYR A 208 4.64 9.02 14.85
CA TYR A 208 3.75 10.09 15.34
C TYR A 208 3.47 11.23 14.34
N ALA A 209 4.33 11.44 13.34
CA ALA A 209 4.16 12.53 12.38
C ALA A 209 3.27 12.14 11.17
N LEU A 210 3.33 10.88 10.74
CA LEU A 210 2.65 10.37 9.54
C LEU A 210 1.19 9.94 9.78
N THR A 211 0.76 9.85 11.04
CA THR A 211 -0.65 9.60 11.38
C THR A 211 -1.57 10.78 11.04
N ARG A 212 -1.02 11.97 10.78
CA ARG A 212 -1.79 13.16 10.38
C ARG A 212 -2.12 13.18 8.88
N SER A 213 -1.21 12.74 8.00
CA SER A 213 -1.45 12.66 6.53
C SER A 213 -2.46 11.55 6.19
N ALA A 214 -2.43 10.42 6.90
CA ALA A 214 -3.42 9.34 6.76
C ALA A 214 -4.86 9.72 7.20
N ARG A 215 -5.04 10.88 7.85
CA ARG A 215 -6.35 11.46 8.18
C ARG A 215 -6.93 12.26 7.02
N GLU A 216 -6.10 12.86 6.18
CA GLU A 216 -6.51 13.72 5.07
C GLU A 216 -6.76 12.93 3.78
N SER A 217 -6.02 11.84 3.53
CA SER A 217 -6.35 10.89 2.45
C SER A 217 -7.67 10.12 2.65
N ALA A 218 -8.31 10.27 3.82
CA ALA A 218 -9.59 9.66 4.15
C ALA A 218 -10.81 10.51 3.78
N THR A 219 -10.64 11.74 3.28
CA THR A 219 -11.70 12.42 2.56
C THR A 219 -11.70 11.90 1.12
N PRO A 220 -12.74 11.17 0.68
CA PRO A 220 -12.84 10.84 -0.72
C PRO A 220 -12.95 12.15 -1.49
N ALA A 221 -12.09 12.34 -2.51
CA ALA A 221 -12.41 13.26 -3.58
C ALA A 221 -13.81 12.87 -4.06
N THR A 222 -14.78 13.76 -3.88
CA THR A 222 -16.14 13.61 -4.38
C THR A 222 -16.10 13.63 -5.89
N THR A 223 -15.69 12.54 -6.50
CA THR A 223 -15.98 12.28 -7.91
C THR A 223 -17.39 11.68 -7.92
N PRO A 224 -18.39 12.37 -8.49
CA PRO A 224 -19.69 11.75 -8.68
C PRO A 224 -19.49 10.61 -9.66
N SER A 225 -19.59 9.38 -9.17
CA SER A 225 -19.70 8.19 -10.00
C SER A 225 -20.95 8.39 -10.87
N ARG A 226 -20.72 8.66 -12.15
CA ARG A 226 -21.75 8.54 -13.18
C ARG A 226 -22.04 7.05 -13.35
N TRP A 227 -23.33 6.77 -13.27
CA TRP A 227 -24.04 5.57 -13.70
C TRP A 227 -23.47 4.95 -14.98
#